data_AF-A0A8T3TRU7-F1
#
_entry.id   AF-A0A8T3TRU7-F1
#
_cell.length_a   1.000
_cell.length_b   1.000
_cell.length_c   1.000
_cell.angle_alpha   90.00
_cell.angle_beta   90.00
_cell.angle_gamma   90.00
#
_symmetry.space_group_name_H-M   'P 1'
#
loop_
_entity.id
_entity.type
_entity.pdbx_description
1 polymer ?
#
loop_
_entity_poly.entity_id
_entity_poly.type
_entity_poly.pdbx_seq_one_letter_code
_entity_poly.pdbx_strand_id
1 'polypeptide(L)'
;MLDDSYGPSIGERLAHEGRVVLLRTRGRVSGRTAQAAVGFVEDADGSLLVAAGSPSAHWARNLAAHPFLTAAWAGRRARYRA
;
A
#
# COMPACT_ATOMS: atom_id res chain seq x y z
N MET A 1 27.82 -8.29 -11.69
CA MET A 1 26.76 -7.26 -11.63
C MET A 1 25.58 -7.85 -12.36
N LEU A 2 24.64 -8.48 -11.64
CA LEU A 2 23.47 -9.11 -12.22
C LEU A 2 22.40 -8.02 -12.38
N ASP A 3 21.83 -7.95 -13.57
CA ASP A 3 20.71 -7.09 -13.91
C ASP A 3 19.49 -7.50 -13.09
N ASP A 4 18.96 -6.59 -12.26
CA ASP A 4 17.83 -6.80 -11.36
C ASP A 4 16.48 -6.73 -12.13
N SER A 5 16.46 -7.18 -13.37
CA SER A 5 15.29 -7.11 -14.25
C SER A 5 14.34 -8.31 -14.04
N TYR A 6 13.96 -8.55 -12.78
CA TYR A 6 12.69 -9.21 -12.51
C TYR A 6 11.58 -8.19 -12.73
N GLY A 7 10.65 -8.48 -13.64
CA GLY A 7 9.50 -7.62 -13.94
C GLY A 7 8.67 -7.27 -12.69
N PRO A 8 7.62 -6.43 -12.84
CA PRO A 8 6.84 -5.95 -11.71
C PRO A 8 6.33 -7.11 -10.85
N SER A 9 6.40 -6.94 -9.53
CA SER A 9 5.90 -7.92 -8.57
C SER A 9 4.40 -8.19 -8.81
N ILE A 10 3.91 -9.34 -8.35
CA ILE A 10 2.47 -9.68 -8.50
C ILE A 10 1.56 -8.59 -7.90
N GLY A 11 1.96 -7.98 -6.78
CA GLY A 11 1.22 -6.88 -6.17
C GLY A 11 1.18 -5.62 -7.03
N GLU A 12 2.28 -5.31 -7.73
CA GLU A 12 2.34 -4.18 -8.67
C GLU A 12 1.48 -4.42 -9.91
N ARG A 13 1.49 -5.64 -10.45
CA ARG A 13 0.62 -6.03 -11.57
C ARG A 13 -0.85 -5.92 -11.19
N LEU A 14 -1.26 -6.50 -10.06
CA LEU A 14 -2.64 -6.42 -9.59
C LEU A 14 -3.07 -4.97 -9.29
N ALA A 15 -2.15 -4.13 -8.83
CA ALA A 15 -2.45 -2.72 -8.61
C ALA A 15 -2.62 -1.95 -9.90
N HIS A 16 -1.80 -2.25 -10.92
CA HIS A 16 -1.98 -1.70 -12.26
C HIS A 16 -3.36 -2.08 -12.83
N GLU A 17 -3.83 -3.30 -12.59
CA GLU A 17 -5.16 -3.78 -12.99
C GLU A 17 -6.31 -3.26 -12.09
N GLY A 18 -6.00 -2.48 -11.04
CA GLY A 18 -6.99 -1.93 -10.12
C GLY A 18 -7.63 -2.95 -9.17
N ARG A 19 -7.04 -4.15 -9.03
CA ARG A 19 -7.55 -5.21 -8.14
C ARG A 19 -7.12 -5.04 -6.69
N VAL A 20 -5.99 -4.37 -6.47
CA VAL A 20 -5.43 -4.04 -5.15
C VAL A 20 -4.89 -2.62 -5.18
N VAL A 21 -4.64 -2.06 -4.00
CA VAL A 21 -3.94 -0.80 -3.83
C VAL A 21 -2.55 -1.05 -3.25
N LEU A 22 -1.54 -0.36 -3.78
CA LEU A 22 -0.20 -0.33 -3.19
C LEU A 22 -0.12 0.76 -2.14
N LEU A 23 -0.11 0.35 -0.87
CA LEU A 23 0.13 1.24 0.26
C LEU A 23 1.64 1.38 0.47
N ARG A 24 2.15 2.61 0.51
CA ARG A 24 3.51 2.91 0.98
C ARG A 24 3.42 3.60 2.33
N THR A 25 3.96 2.94 3.35
CA THR A 25 3.92 3.37 4.75
C THR A 25 5.33 3.60 5.28
N ARG A 26 5.48 4.43 6.31
CA ARG A 26 6.75 4.57 7.04
C ARG A 26 6.85 3.49 8.10
N GLY A 27 7.92 2.70 8.05
CA GLY A 27 8.19 1.65 9.02
C GLY A 27 8.36 2.22 10.43
N ARG A 28 7.52 1.81 11.39
CA ARG A 28 7.53 2.32 12.77
C ARG A 28 8.83 2.08 13.56
N VAL A 29 9.63 1.08 13.16
CA VAL A 29 10.94 0.77 13.79
C VAL A 29 12.08 1.33 12.96
N SER A 30 12.09 1.02 11.65
CA SER A 30 13.23 1.34 10.79
C SER A 30 13.18 2.76 10.19
N GLY A 31 12.03 3.42 10.23
CA GLY A 31 11.79 4.70 9.55
C GLY A 31 11.76 4.61 8.01
N ARG A 32 12.09 3.45 7.41
CA ARG A 32 12.12 3.23 5.96
C ARG A 32 10.73 3.05 5.37
N THR A 33 10.58 3.37 4.09
CA THR A 33 9.35 3.08 3.34
C THR A 33 9.16 1.58 3.18
N ALA A 34 7.94 1.09 3.46
CA ALA A 34 7.52 -0.28 3.21
C ALA A 34 6.26 -0.28 2.33
N GLN A 35 6.18 -1.24 1.40
CA GLN A 35 5.06 -1.39 0.47
C GLN A 35 4.21 -2.62 0.82
N ALA A 36 2.90 -2.51 0.70
CA ALA A 36 1.96 -3.63 0.82
C ALA A 36 0.86 -3.51 -0.26
N ALA A 37 0.52 -4.63 -0.89
CA ALA A 37 -0.63 -4.75 -1.79
C ALA A 37 -1.84 -5.25 -1.00
N VAL A 38 -2.95 -4.52 -1.02
CA VAL A 38 -4.14 -4.84 -0.22
C VAL A 38 -5.40 -4.66 -1.08
N GLY A 39 -6.39 -5.54 -0.94
CA GLY A 39 -7.72 -5.28 -1.50
C GLY A 39 -8.33 -4.01 -0.89
N PHE A 40 -9.15 -3.30 -1.66
CA PHE A 40 -9.76 -2.04 -1.23
C PHE A 40 -11.17 -1.89 -1.78
N VAL A 41 -11.93 -1.00 -1.14
CA VAL A 41 -13.17 -0.43 -1.66
C VAL A 41 -13.02 1.09 -1.64
N GLU A 42 -13.38 1.74 -2.75
CA GLU A 42 -13.51 3.20 -2.80
C GLU A 42 -14.89 3.60 -2.29
N ASP A 43 -14.93 4.54 -1.35
CA ASP A 43 -16.16 5.20 -0.92
C ASP A 43 -16.43 6.46 -1.76
N ALA A 44 -17.67 6.96 -1.75
CA ALA A 44 -18.12 8.07 -2.58
C ALA A 44 -17.40 9.40 -2.26
N ASP A 45 -16.85 9.53 -1.06
CA ASP A 45 -16.07 10.69 -0.61
C ASP A 45 -14.58 10.62 -1.04
N GLY A 46 -14.17 9.55 -1.73
CA GLY A 46 -12.79 9.32 -2.15
C GLY A 46 -11.91 8.62 -1.12
N SER A 47 -12.47 8.22 0.02
CA SER A 47 -11.81 7.38 1.02
C SER A 47 -11.56 5.96 0.49
N LEU A 48 -10.52 5.31 1.01
CA LEU A 48 -10.20 3.92 0.74
C LEU A 48 -10.45 3.08 1.98
N LEU A 49 -11.40 2.14 1.90
CA LEU A 49 -11.60 1.12 2.91
C LEU A 49 -10.66 -0.05 2.61
N VAL A 50 -9.80 -0.39 3.58
CA VAL A 50 -8.86 -1.52 3.49
C VAL A 50 -8.97 -2.36 4.76
N ALA A 51 -8.73 -3.67 4.64
CA ALA A 51 -8.77 -4.60 5.76
C ALA A 51 -7.44 -5.33 5.92
N ALA A 52 -6.88 -5.30 7.12
CA ALA A 52 -5.74 -6.14 7.46
C ALA A 52 -6.21 -7.57 7.73
N GLY A 53 -5.57 -8.55 7.10
CA GLY A 53 -5.82 -9.96 7.39
C GLY A 53 -5.39 -10.38 8.81
N SER A 54 -4.71 -9.52 9.55
CA SER A 54 -4.34 -9.72 10.95
C SER A 54 -4.05 -8.38 11.65
N PRO A 55 -4.34 -8.22 12.96
CA PRO A 55 -3.87 -7.09 13.76
C PRO A 55 -2.34 -6.94 13.82
N SER A 56 -1.59 -7.97 13.44
CA SER A 56 -0.13 -7.96 13.37
C SER A 56 0.45 -7.50 12.04
N ALA A 57 -0.38 -7.24 11.02
CA ALA A 57 0.08 -6.81 9.70
C ALA A 57 1.00 -5.57 9.82
N HIS A 58 2.20 -5.67 9.24
CA HIS A 58 3.21 -4.62 9.41
C HIS A 58 2.75 -3.26 8.92
N TRP A 59 2.06 -3.19 7.79
CA TRP A 59 1.53 -1.93 7.24
C TRP A 59 0.48 -1.30 8.18
N ALA A 60 -0.38 -2.10 8.81
CA ALA A 60 -1.40 -1.61 9.73
C ALA A 60 -0.74 -1.04 11.00
N ARG A 61 0.24 -1.76 11.55
CA ARG A 61 1.04 -1.26 12.69
C ARG A 61 1.87 -0.03 12.34
N ASN A 62 2.33 0.11 11.10
CA ASN A 62 3.00 1.31 10.63
C ASN A 62 2.05 2.50 10.62
N LEU A 63 0.83 2.34 10.11
CA LEU A 63 -0.18 3.41 10.08
C LEU A 63 -0.62 3.86 11.47
N ALA A 64 -0.78 2.91 12.40
CA ALA A 64 -1.10 3.23 13.79
C ALA A 64 -0.03 4.14 14.46
N ALA A 65 1.24 4.01 14.06
CA ALA A 65 2.33 4.86 14.57
C ALA A 65 2.52 6.15 13.73
N HIS A 66 2.27 6.07 12.42
CA HIS A 66 2.49 7.12 11.44
C HIS A 66 1.32 7.15 10.45
N PRO A 67 0.29 7.98 10.67
CA PRO A 67 -1.00 7.84 9.99
C PRO A 67 -0.99 8.30 8.52
N PHE A 68 0.15 8.70 7.97
CA PHE A 68 0.24 9.18 6.59
C PHE A 68 0.83 8.12 5.66
N LEU A 69 0.25 8.02 4.47
CA LEU A 69 0.69 7.10 3.43
C LEU A 69 0.49 7.66 2.02
N THR A 70 1.09 6.98 1.05
CA THR A 70 0.70 7.10 -0.36
C THR A 70 0.07 5.81 -0.82
N ALA A 71 -0.97 5.91 -1.62
CA ALA A 71 -1.68 4.79 -2.22
C ALA A 71 -1.61 4.91 -3.75
N ALA A 72 -1.46 3.79 -4.46
CA ALA A 72 -1.47 3.76 -5.93
C ALA A 72 -2.17 2.53 -6.49
N TRP A 73 -3.02 2.72 -7.50
CA TRP A 73 -3.79 1.68 -8.20
C TRP A 73 -4.33 2.24 -9.52
N ALA A 74 -4.50 1.42 -10.56
CA ALA A 74 -5.12 1.80 -11.84
C ALA A 74 -4.61 3.14 -12.43
N GLY A 75 -3.30 3.40 -12.33
CA GLY A 75 -2.68 4.66 -12.75
C GLY A 75 -2.92 5.86 -11.81
N ARG A 76 -3.80 5.74 -10.81
CA ARG A 76 -4.05 6.74 -9.78
C ARG A 76 -2.99 6.68 -8.69
N ARG A 77 -2.71 7.84 -8.09
CA ARG A 77 -1.89 7.97 -6.88
C ARG A 77 -2.42 9.10 -6.02
N ALA A 78 -2.56 8.86 -4.72
CA ALA A 78 -3.02 9.87 -3.78
C ALA A 78 -2.35 9.71 -2.40
N ARG A 79 -2.39 10.78 -1.62
CA ARG A 79 -1.95 10.80 -0.21
C ARG A 79 -3.17 10.65 0.69
N TYR A 80 -3.02 9.85 1.73
CA TYR A 80 -4.09 9.60 2.70
C TYR A 80 -3.58 9.83 4.12
N ARG A 81 -4.54 10.05 5.02
CA ARG A 81 -4.38 9.92 6.46
C ARG A 81 -5.34 8.84 6.96
N ALA A 82 -4.81 7.81 7.61
CA ALA A 82 -5.57 6.74 8.24
C ALA A 82 -6.10 7.14 9.62
#